data_AF-A0AAD7F100-F1
#
_entry.id   AF-A0AAD7F100-F1
#
_cell.length_a   1.000
_cell.length_b   1.000
_cell.length_c   1.000
_cell.angle_alpha   90.00
_cell.angle_beta   90.00
_cell.angle_gamma   90.00
#
_symmetry.space_group_name_H-M   'P 1'
#
loop_
_entity.id
_entity.type
_entity.pdbx_description
1 polymer ?
#
loop_
_entity_poly.entity_id
_entity_poly.type
_entity_poly.pdbx_seq_one_letter_code
_entity_poly.pdbx_strand_id
1 'polypeptide(L)'
;MASTGTHLRAPVSLCTAIRFSIRAFLAKHFAGYGMNYLKSLDRPFWTSVAPSLIKTYPCRPHLKNNRIHFPPAHTPGQRHPVLVLIHGGGFVLGTPAMDDEQAHLLAAKGYLVASLDYSLARFPAPLHDLVALVSALLDDMELLPLMDLDRVAVGGFSAGALMTLALAQVPELKHRIKALVPVQPLTDWSGSQRDPARGHTNAWGGREALPHDQPVFDWAYVPAGADLRDPLLSPAWATRGAIPQPVFLVTSSDDSLCDEGAVLARKLAGKEGKDFDATDSWAENGVRYECVKDMPHTFTHFWVRPKDEVWKARRKEAADGLWKKVVAWLDESLDVEKAR
;
A
#
# COMPACT_ATOMS: atom_id res chain seq x y z
N MET A 1 -17.59 22.95 -24.46
CA MET A 1 -17.10 23.86 -23.40
C MET A 1 -16.88 23.02 -22.15
N ALA A 2 -15.65 22.59 -21.89
CA ALA A 2 -15.32 21.78 -20.73
C ALA A 2 -15.50 22.67 -19.48
N SER A 3 -16.32 22.23 -18.51
CA SER A 3 -16.46 22.96 -17.27
C SER A 3 -15.09 23.00 -16.59
N THR A 4 -14.57 24.20 -16.39
CA THR A 4 -13.44 24.48 -15.49
C THR A 4 -13.92 24.27 -14.05
N GLY A 5 -14.27 23.03 -13.71
CA GLY A 5 -14.55 22.63 -12.34
C GLY A 5 -13.26 22.78 -11.55
N THR A 6 -13.33 23.43 -10.40
CA THR A 6 -12.20 23.54 -9.48
C THR A 6 -11.71 22.14 -9.11
N HIS A 7 -10.42 21.84 -9.29
CA HIS A 7 -9.79 20.58 -8.85
C HIS A 7 -9.75 20.43 -7.32
N LEU A 8 -10.32 21.38 -6.59
CA LEU A 8 -10.40 21.38 -5.15
C LEU A 8 -11.54 20.46 -4.67
N ARG A 9 -11.29 19.70 -3.60
CA ARG A 9 -12.31 18.88 -2.94
C ARG A 9 -13.43 19.76 -2.40
N ALA A 10 -14.64 19.62 -2.93
CA ALA A 10 -15.80 20.32 -2.40
C ALA A 10 -16.14 19.86 -0.96
N PRO A 11 -16.63 20.75 -0.08
CA PRO A 11 -17.18 20.34 1.19
C PRO A 11 -18.46 19.51 0.97
N VAL A 12 -18.70 18.56 1.86
CA VAL A 12 -19.97 17.81 1.90
C VAL A 12 -20.97 18.52 2.82
N SER A 13 -22.26 18.25 2.64
CA SER A 13 -23.29 18.77 3.57
C SER A 13 -23.05 18.30 5.00
N LEU A 14 -23.53 19.06 6.00
CA LEU A 14 -23.43 18.67 7.41
C LEU A 14 -24.06 17.29 7.67
N CYS A 15 -25.23 17.01 7.09
CA CYS A 15 -25.90 15.71 7.19
C CYS A 15 -25.02 14.58 6.64
N THR A 16 -24.39 14.80 5.48
CA THR A 16 -23.46 13.83 4.88
C THR A 16 -22.23 13.63 5.76
N ALA A 17 -21.64 14.71 6.30
CA ALA A 17 -20.50 14.65 7.20
C ALA A 17 -20.82 13.87 8.47
N ILE A 18 -21.97 14.09 9.10
CA ILE A 18 -22.43 13.33 10.27
C ILE A 18 -22.57 11.84 9.91
N ARG A 19 -23.24 11.51 8.79
CA ARG A 19 -23.42 10.12 8.34
C ARG A 19 -22.08 9.42 8.11
N PHE A 20 -21.14 10.08 7.45
CA PHE A 20 -19.80 9.53 7.21
C PHE A 20 -18.98 9.42 8.49
N SER A 21 -19.11 10.38 9.41
CA SER A 21 -18.47 10.33 10.73
C SER A 21 -18.94 9.12 11.53
N ILE A 22 -20.26 8.87 11.55
CA ILE A 22 -20.84 7.69 12.21
C ILE A 22 -20.34 6.41 11.54
N ARG A 23 -20.39 6.30 10.20
CA ARG A 23 -19.89 5.11 9.49
C ARG A 23 -18.41 4.86 9.77
N ALA A 24 -17.56 5.88 9.71
CA ALA A 24 -16.14 5.75 10.00
C ALA A 24 -15.88 5.38 11.47
N PHE A 25 -16.62 5.99 12.41
CA PHE A 25 -16.55 5.65 13.83
C PHE A 25 -16.94 4.19 14.07
N LEU A 26 -18.08 3.75 13.52
CA LEU A 26 -18.54 2.37 13.65
C LEU A 26 -17.56 1.40 13.00
N ALA A 27 -17.00 1.71 11.82
CA ALA A 27 -15.99 0.89 11.18
C ALA A 27 -14.75 0.73 12.09
N LYS A 28 -14.23 1.83 12.65
CA LYS A 28 -13.11 1.82 13.61
C LYS A 28 -13.43 1.02 14.87
N HIS A 29 -14.63 1.19 15.44
CA HIS A 29 -15.00 0.61 16.73
C HIS A 29 -15.48 -0.84 16.61
N PHE A 30 -16.20 -1.25 15.57
CA PHE A 30 -16.55 -2.67 15.39
C PHE A 30 -15.33 -3.52 15.05
N ALA A 31 -14.40 -3.00 14.24
CA ALA A 31 -13.09 -3.62 14.08
C ALA A 31 -12.32 -3.68 15.43
N GLY A 32 -12.40 -2.62 16.23
CA GLY A 32 -11.76 -2.54 17.56
C GLY A 32 -12.37 -3.40 18.66
N TYR A 33 -13.70 -3.56 18.74
CA TYR A 33 -14.40 -4.34 19.76
C TYR A 33 -14.27 -5.84 19.51
N GLY A 34 -14.34 -6.28 18.24
CA GLY A 34 -13.93 -7.64 17.87
C GLY A 34 -12.47 -7.90 18.25
N MET A 35 -11.60 -6.90 18.06
CA MET A 35 -10.17 -6.99 18.37
C MET A 35 -9.85 -7.00 19.88
N ASN A 36 -10.58 -6.25 20.72
CA ASN A 36 -10.39 -6.27 22.18
C ASN A 36 -10.93 -7.57 22.82
N TYR A 37 -12.04 -8.11 22.30
CA TYR A 37 -12.56 -9.43 22.70
C TYR A 37 -11.62 -10.59 22.32
N LEU A 38 -10.86 -10.45 21.25
CA LEU A 38 -9.89 -11.46 20.81
C LEU A 38 -8.50 -11.27 21.43
N LYS A 39 -8.12 -10.03 21.81
CA LYS A 39 -6.93 -9.77 22.63
C LYS A 39 -6.98 -10.46 23.99
N SER A 40 -8.16 -10.63 24.60
CA SER A 40 -8.31 -11.44 25.82
C SER A 40 -8.09 -12.95 25.60
N LEU A 41 -7.81 -13.39 24.36
CA LEU A 41 -7.46 -14.76 24.01
C LEU A 41 -5.98 -14.90 23.57
N ASP A 42 -5.13 -13.89 23.80
CA ASP A 42 -3.70 -13.84 23.43
C ASP A 42 -3.41 -14.18 21.94
N ARG A 43 -4.38 -13.94 21.06
CA ARG A 43 -4.23 -14.12 19.61
C ARG A 43 -4.47 -12.80 18.89
N PRO A 44 -3.50 -12.28 18.11
CA PRO A 44 -3.76 -11.16 17.22
C PRO A 44 -4.87 -11.58 16.25
N PHE A 45 -5.99 -10.85 16.22
CA PHE A 45 -7.08 -11.14 15.26
C PHE A 45 -6.59 -11.13 13.81
N TRP A 46 -5.59 -10.32 13.53
CA TRP A 46 -5.05 -10.09 12.20
C TRP A 46 -3.92 -11.03 11.79
N THR A 47 -3.38 -11.90 12.64
CA THR A 47 -2.24 -12.75 12.24
C THR A 47 -1.97 -13.83 13.28
N SER A 48 -1.47 -14.98 12.82
CA SER A 48 -0.89 -16.00 13.70
C SER A 48 0.60 -15.77 13.98
N VAL A 49 1.23 -14.80 13.32
CA VAL A 49 2.66 -14.52 13.37
C VAL A 49 2.94 -13.22 14.13
N ALA A 50 3.91 -13.25 15.04
CA ALA A 50 4.37 -12.07 15.78
C ALA A 50 5.63 -11.48 15.14
N PRO A 51 5.82 -10.15 15.23
CA PRO A 51 7.07 -9.51 14.84
C PRO A 51 8.19 -9.88 15.81
N SER A 52 9.43 -9.75 15.34
CA SER A 52 10.63 -9.93 16.16
C SER A 52 10.80 -8.82 17.18
N LEU A 53 10.42 -7.59 16.82
CA LEU A 53 10.50 -6.41 17.67
C LEU A 53 9.31 -5.48 17.40
N ILE A 54 8.75 -4.90 18.46
CA ILE A 54 7.83 -3.75 18.35
C ILE A 54 8.58 -2.52 18.87
N LYS A 55 8.70 -1.48 18.04
CA LYS A 55 9.46 -0.27 18.36
C LYS A 55 8.56 0.96 18.35
N THR A 56 8.85 1.89 19.26
CA THR A 56 8.27 3.23 19.28
C THR A 56 9.39 4.23 19.04
N TYR A 57 9.24 5.11 18.05
CA TYR A 57 10.23 6.14 17.75
C TYR A 57 9.89 7.45 18.47
N PRO A 58 10.86 8.15 19.08
CA PRO A 58 10.61 9.42 19.78
C PRO A 58 9.99 10.51 18.89
N CYS A 59 10.20 10.47 17.58
CA CYS A 59 9.61 11.42 16.63
C CYS A 59 8.07 11.32 16.54
N ARG A 60 7.49 10.17 16.92
CA ARG A 60 6.05 9.89 16.94
C ARG A 60 5.68 8.97 18.12
N PRO A 61 5.71 9.48 19.37
CA PRO A 61 5.57 8.65 20.58
C PRO A 61 4.16 8.04 20.78
N HIS A 62 3.18 8.49 19.99
CA HIS A 62 1.81 7.95 19.99
C HIS A 62 1.63 6.78 19.00
N LEU A 63 2.54 6.60 18.05
CA LEU A 63 2.53 5.53 17.05
C LEU A 63 3.43 4.39 17.52
N LYS A 64 2.85 3.56 18.40
CA LYS A 64 3.62 2.61 19.23
C LYS A 64 3.78 1.24 18.60
N ASN A 65 3.09 0.96 17.50
CA ASN A 65 3.00 -0.39 16.93
C ASN A 65 3.87 -0.55 15.68
N ASN A 66 5.09 0.02 15.62
CA ASN A 66 5.99 -0.24 14.48
C ASN A 66 6.60 -1.63 14.64
N ARG A 67 6.39 -2.51 13.67
CA ARG A 67 6.66 -3.95 13.77
C ARG A 67 7.84 -4.31 12.90
N ILE A 68 8.89 -4.84 13.50
CA ILE A 68 10.12 -5.24 12.80
C ILE A 68 10.20 -6.77 12.79
N HIS A 69 10.36 -7.33 11.60
CA HIS A 69 10.57 -8.76 11.38
C HIS A 69 12.01 -8.97 10.91
N PHE A 70 12.76 -9.76 11.67
CA PHE A 70 14.12 -10.14 11.31
C PHE A 70 14.11 -11.43 10.49
N PRO A 71 15.06 -11.60 9.56
CA PRO A 71 15.33 -12.88 8.95
C PRO A 71 15.60 -13.97 9.98
N PRO A 72 15.11 -15.20 9.78
CA PRO A 72 15.23 -16.29 10.76
C PRO A 72 16.67 -16.78 10.95
N ALA A 73 17.56 -16.52 9.99
CA ALA A 73 18.97 -16.85 10.07
C ALA A 73 19.81 -15.59 9.77
N HIS A 74 20.74 -15.27 10.67
CA HIS A 74 21.73 -14.21 10.47
C HIS A 74 23.13 -14.75 10.78
N THR A 75 24.12 -14.34 9.99
CA THR A 75 25.53 -14.47 10.37
C THR A 75 25.99 -13.17 11.04
N PRO A 76 26.81 -13.19 12.10
CA PRO A 76 27.36 -11.97 12.66
C PRO A 76 28.02 -11.09 11.59
N GLY A 77 27.62 -9.82 11.52
CA GLY A 77 28.10 -8.87 10.51
C GLY A 77 27.34 -8.88 9.18
N GLN A 78 26.39 -9.78 8.98
CA GLN A 78 25.52 -9.78 7.81
C GLN A 78 24.51 -8.63 7.89
N ARG A 79 24.43 -7.84 6.81
CA ARG A 79 23.42 -6.80 6.61
C ARG A 79 22.34 -7.32 5.67
N HIS A 80 21.12 -6.86 5.89
CA HIS A 80 19.94 -7.30 5.17
C HIS A 80 19.32 -6.14 4.38
N PRO A 81 18.84 -6.38 3.14
CA PRO A 81 18.02 -5.40 2.45
C PRO A 81 16.81 -5.05 3.31
N VAL A 82 16.43 -3.77 3.31
CA VAL A 82 15.35 -3.25 4.14
C VAL A 82 14.09 -3.14 3.29
N LEU A 83 12.97 -3.66 3.79
CA LEU A 83 11.67 -3.48 3.17
C LEU A 83 10.72 -2.79 4.17
N VAL A 84 10.32 -1.56 3.86
CA VAL A 84 9.25 -0.89 4.60
C VAL A 84 7.91 -1.31 4.01
N LEU A 85 7.01 -1.84 4.84
CA LEU A 85 5.64 -2.17 4.44
C LEU A 85 4.66 -1.16 5.04
N ILE A 86 3.77 -0.63 4.19
CA ILE A 86 2.75 0.34 4.58
C ILE A 86 1.37 -0.29 4.40
N HIS A 87 0.64 -0.42 5.49
CA HIS A 87 -0.66 -1.09 5.49
C HIS A 87 -1.75 -0.28 4.79
N GLY A 88 -2.73 -1.01 4.24
CA GLY A 88 -3.95 -0.46 3.66
C GLY A 88 -5.03 -0.15 4.69
N GLY A 89 -6.28 -0.03 4.23
CA GLY A 89 -7.45 0.22 5.10
C GLY A 89 -8.16 1.55 4.85
N GLY A 90 -7.95 2.16 3.66
CA GLY A 90 -8.68 3.35 3.25
C GLY A 90 -8.48 4.57 4.15
N PHE A 91 -7.34 4.63 4.87
CA PHE A 91 -7.01 5.67 5.86
C PHE A 91 -7.99 5.79 7.05
N VAL A 92 -8.94 4.85 7.15
CA VAL A 92 -9.96 4.80 8.22
C VAL A 92 -9.76 3.57 9.09
N LEU A 93 -9.26 2.49 8.52
CA LEU A 93 -9.05 1.21 9.17
C LEU A 93 -7.58 0.82 9.08
N GLY A 94 -7.24 -0.16 9.91
CA GLY A 94 -6.04 -0.95 9.77
C GLY A 94 -4.95 -0.63 10.76
N THR A 95 -3.92 -1.47 10.72
CA THR A 95 -2.75 -1.43 11.59
C THR A 95 -1.63 -2.23 10.92
N PRO A 96 -0.35 -1.95 11.18
CA PRO A 96 0.76 -2.72 10.61
C PRO A 96 0.69 -4.24 10.89
N ALA A 97 -0.03 -4.68 11.94
CA ALA A 97 -0.20 -6.11 12.25
C ALA A 97 -1.01 -6.88 11.18
N MET A 98 -1.75 -6.17 10.32
CA MET A 98 -2.48 -6.77 9.19
C MET A 98 -1.55 -7.39 8.15
N ASP A 99 -0.32 -6.90 8.04
CA ASP A 99 0.63 -7.34 7.04
C ASP A 99 1.71 -8.26 7.62
N ASP A 100 1.54 -8.75 8.86
CA ASP A 100 2.55 -9.58 9.55
C ASP A 100 2.82 -10.91 8.82
N GLU A 101 1.83 -11.51 8.15
CA GLU A 101 2.05 -12.73 7.37
C GLU A 101 2.97 -12.46 6.17
N GLN A 102 2.75 -11.34 5.48
CA GLN A 102 3.56 -10.90 4.35
C GLN A 102 4.96 -10.48 4.83
N ALA A 103 5.05 -9.73 5.92
CA ALA A 103 6.31 -9.33 6.52
C ALA A 103 7.13 -10.54 6.96
N HIS A 104 6.51 -11.55 7.55
CA HIS A 104 7.16 -12.80 7.90
C HIS A 104 7.64 -13.59 6.68
N LEU A 105 6.81 -13.69 5.64
CA LEU A 105 7.19 -14.33 4.37
C LEU A 105 8.43 -13.67 3.76
N LEU A 106 8.44 -12.33 3.72
CA LEU A 106 9.55 -11.54 3.17
C LEU A 106 10.80 -11.62 4.08
N ALA A 107 10.64 -11.63 5.40
CA ALA A 107 11.73 -11.84 6.33
C ALA A 107 12.38 -13.22 6.15
N ALA A 108 11.58 -14.27 5.93
CA ALA A 108 12.07 -15.61 5.58
C ALA A 108 12.84 -15.66 4.25
N LYS A 109 12.77 -14.62 3.42
CA LYS A 109 13.58 -14.43 2.21
C LYS A 109 14.84 -13.58 2.42
N GLY A 110 15.14 -13.19 3.65
CA GLY A 110 16.38 -12.49 4.01
C GLY A 110 16.25 -10.97 4.12
N TYR A 111 15.04 -10.42 4.05
CA TYR A 111 14.78 -8.98 4.22
C TYR A 111 14.58 -8.63 5.70
N LEU A 112 15.10 -7.48 6.13
CA LEU A 112 14.63 -6.85 7.36
C LEU A 112 13.35 -6.07 7.01
N VAL A 113 12.21 -6.51 7.53
CA VAL A 113 10.91 -5.92 7.17
C VAL A 113 10.38 -5.06 8.30
N ALA A 114 10.03 -3.81 7.99
CA ALA A 114 9.46 -2.86 8.95
C ALA A 114 8.06 -2.43 8.51
N SER A 115 7.03 -2.88 9.24
CA SER A 115 5.65 -2.43 9.07
C SER A 115 5.36 -1.27 10.01
N LEU A 116 5.12 -0.07 9.47
CA LEU A 116 5.05 1.17 10.24
C LEU A 116 3.62 1.56 10.61
N ASP A 117 3.45 2.09 11.83
CA ASP A 117 2.18 2.52 12.41
C ASP A 117 1.97 4.00 12.09
N TYR A 118 1.02 4.34 11.20
CA TYR A 118 0.74 5.74 10.82
C TYR A 118 -0.65 6.18 11.28
N SER A 119 -0.84 7.48 11.52
CA SER A 119 -2.13 7.98 11.97
C SER A 119 -3.22 7.77 10.91
N LEU A 120 -4.39 7.26 11.33
CA LEU A 120 -5.59 7.18 10.49
C LEU A 120 -6.35 8.53 10.50
N ALA A 121 -5.69 9.53 9.91
CA ALA A 121 -6.06 10.95 9.89
C ALA A 121 -6.15 11.50 8.45
N ARG A 122 -6.56 12.76 8.31
CA ARG A 122 -6.63 13.44 7.00
C ARG A 122 -5.26 13.72 6.42
N PHE A 123 -5.17 13.74 5.09
CA PHE A 123 -4.02 14.25 4.35
C PHE A 123 -3.65 15.67 4.82
N PRO A 124 -2.35 15.99 5.01
CA PRO A 124 -1.17 15.14 4.78
C PRO A 124 -0.61 14.43 6.03
N ALA A 125 -1.33 14.43 7.16
CA ALA A 125 -0.78 13.91 8.43
C ALA A 125 -0.24 12.47 8.35
N PRO A 126 -0.92 11.49 7.73
CA PRO A 126 -0.39 10.14 7.57
C PRO A 126 0.96 10.09 6.82
N LEU A 127 1.13 10.93 5.80
CA LEU A 127 2.37 11.01 5.03
C LEU A 127 3.49 11.60 5.88
N HIS A 128 3.22 12.65 6.65
CA HIS A 128 4.20 13.24 7.57
C HIS A 128 4.65 12.26 8.66
N ASP A 129 3.73 11.40 9.15
CA ASP A 129 4.09 10.34 10.08
C ASP A 129 5.04 9.33 9.44
N LEU A 130 4.72 8.86 8.23
CA LEU A 130 5.56 7.90 7.51
C LEU A 130 6.93 8.48 7.15
N VAL A 131 7.02 9.74 6.73
CA VAL A 131 8.31 10.41 6.49
C VAL A 131 9.18 10.40 7.76
N ALA A 132 8.60 10.76 8.90
CA ALA A 132 9.31 10.78 10.17
C ALA A 132 9.72 9.38 10.64
N LEU A 133 8.84 8.38 10.49
CA LEU A 133 9.09 7.01 10.93
C LEU A 133 10.11 6.28 10.04
N VAL A 134 10.03 6.45 8.71
CA VAL A 134 11.00 5.85 7.79
C VAL A 134 12.38 6.48 7.99
N SER A 135 12.46 7.80 8.16
CA SER A 135 13.73 8.45 8.48
C SER A 135 14.31 7.92 9.80
N ALA A 136 13.49 7.85 10.85
CA ALA A 136 13.92 7.35 12.15
C ALA A 136 14.34 5.87 12.12
N LEU A 137 13.64 5.03 11.34
CA LEU A 137 14.03 3.63 11.12
C LEU A 137 15.39 3.53 10.45
N LEU A 138 15.59 4.25 9.34
CA LEU A 138 16.82 4.13 8.55
C LEU A 138 18.03 4.79 9.25
N ASP A 139 17.80 5.61 10.28
CA ASP A 139 18.81 6.23 11.14
C ASP A 139 18.91 5.53 12.53
N ASP A 140 18.22 4.40 12.71
CA ASP A 140 18.14 3.69 13.98
C ASP A 140 19.46 2.99 14.33
N MET A 141 20.24 3.57 15.24
CA MET A 141 21.55 3.06 15.64
C MET A 141 21.57 1.62 16.17
N GLU A 142 20.45 1.12 16.71
CA GLU A 142 20.36 -0.26 17.18
C GLU A 142 20.17 -1.24 16.02
N LEU A 143 19.43 -0.83 14.99
CA LEU A 143 19.14 -1.65 13.80
C LEU A 143 20.15 -1.44 12.67
N LEU A 144 20.86 -0.32 12.66
CA LEU A 144 21.80 0.08 11.61
C LEU A 144 22.87 -0.99 11.31
N PRO A 145 23.44 -1.72 12.30
CA PRO A 145 24.37 -2.80 12.02
C PRO A 145 23.78 -3.96 11.21
N LEU A 146 22.45 -4.13 11.20
CA LEU A 146 21.72 -5.19 10.52
C LEU A 146 21.17 -4.76 9.16
N MET A 147 21.15 -3.47 8.85
CA MET A 147 20.51 -2.92 7.63
C MET A 147 21.53 -2.63 6.54
N ASP A 148 21.21 -3.07 5.33
CA ASP A 148 21.86 -2.63 4.10
C ASP A 148 21.10 -1.43 3.52
N LEU A 149 21.59 -0.23 3.79
CA LEU A 149 20.95 1.03 3.38
C LEU A 149 21.11 1.34 1.89
N ASP A 150 21.95 0.61 1.16
CA ASP A 150 22.01 0.68 -0.30
C ASP A 150 20.92 -0.16 -0.97
N ARG A 151 20.17 -0.94 -0.17
CA ARG A 151 19.14 -1.88 -0.63
C ARG A 151 17.83 -1.69 0.15
N VAL A 152 17.26 -0.49 0.05
CA VAL A 152 15.99 -0.13 0.72
C VAL A 152 14.84 -0.11 -0.29
N ALA A 153 13.81 -0.92 -0.05
CA ALA A 153 12.56 -0.89 -0.80
C ALA A 153 11.39 -0.44 0.08
N VAL A 154 10.35 0.10 -0.55
CA VAL A 154 9.09 0.42 0.11
C VAL A 154 7.96 -0.25 -0.65
N GLY A 155 7.14 -1.01 0.06
CA GLY A 155 5.92 -1.62 -0.45
C GLY A 155 4.70 -1.18 0.36
N GLY A 156 3.53 -1.41 -0.20
CA GLY A 156 2.29 -1.11 0.51
C GLY A 156 1.07 -1.62 -0.22
N PHE A 157 -0.06 -1.63 0.47
CA PHE A 157 -1.31 -2.19 -0.02
C PHE A 157 -2.40 -1.13 -0.05
N SER A 158 -3.15 -1.00 -1.16
CA SER A 158 -4.31 -0.10 -1.24
C SER A 158 -3.95 1.35 -0.86
N ALA A 159 -4.55 1.90 0.19
CA ALA A 159 -4.16 3.17 0.81
C ALA A 159 -2.65 3.26 1.15
N GLY A 160 -2.04 2.16 1.59
CA GLY A 160 -0.60 2.07 1.82
C GLY A 160 0.22 2.07 0.54
N ALA A 161 -0.32 1.56 -0.57
CA ALA A 161 0.35 1.63 -1.87
C ALA A 161 0.34 3.06 -2.45
N LEU A 162 -0.72 3.85 -2.19
CA LEU A 162 -0.70 5.29 -2.42
C LEU A 162 0.42 5.94 -1.59
N MET A 163 0.53 5.59 -0.31
CA MET A 163 1.57 6.11 0.57
C MET A 163 2.98 5.73 0.10
N THR A 164 3.19 4.51 -0.40
CA THR A 164 4.45 4.10 -1.05
C THR A 164 4.84 5.06 -2.17
N LEU A 165 3.90 5.41 -3.05
CA LEU A 165 4.12 6.31 -4.17
C LEU A 165 4.31 7.77 -3.72
N ALA A 166 3.57 8.23 -2.71
CA ALA A 166 3.69 9.59 -2.18
C ALA A 166 5.01 9.78 -1.42
N LEU A 167 5.37 8.84 -0.56
CA LEU A 167 6.59 8.85 0.24
C LEU A 167 7.85 8.91 -0.65
N ALA A 168 7.84 8.19 -1.76
CA ALA A 168 8.98 8.13 -2.68
C ALA A 168 9.26 9.46 -3.41
N GLN A 169 8.28 10.37 -3.43
CA GLN A 169 8.43 11.72 -4.01
C GLN A 169 9.03 12.73 -3.03
N VAL A 170 9.05 12.41 -1.73
CA VAL A 170 9.51 13.31 -0.67
C VAL A 170 11.04 13.45 -0.73
N PRO A 171 11.61 14.67 -0.88
CA PRO A 171 13.05 14.87 -1.08
C PRO A 171 13.94 14.19 -0.04
N GLU A 172 13.53 14.19 1.22
CA GLU A 172 14.23 13.61 2.36
C GLU A 172 14.46 12.10 2.21
N LEU A 173 13.57 11.40 1.49
CA LEU A 173 13.61 9.94 1.32
C LEU A 173 13.94 9.51 -0.11
N LYS A 174 13.83 10.41 -1.10
CA LYS A 174 13.96 10.11 -2.52
C LYS A 174 15.24 9.37 -2.90
N HIS A 175 16.37 9.70 -2.27
CA HIS A 175 17.67 9.04 -2.53
C HIS A 175 17.92 7.81 -1.66
N ARG A 176 17.13 7.63 -0.60
CA ARG A 176 17.24 6.48 0.31
C ARG A 176 16.44 5.29 -0.19
N ILE A 177 15.31 5.52 -0.88
CA ILE A 177 14.46 4.47 -1.43
C ILE A 177 14.96 4.06 -2.81
N LYS A 178 15.18 2.76 -3.01
CA LYS A 178 15.78 2.18 -4.22
C LYS A 178 14.79 1.39 -5.06
N ALA A 179 13.68 0.90 -4.50
CA ALA A 179 12.65 0.18 -5.24
C ALA A 179 11.27 0.38 -4.60
N LEU A 180 10.21 0.34 -5.41
CA LEU A 180 8.83 0.49 -4.95
C LEU A 180 7.97 -0.73 -5.34
N VAL A 181 7.13 -1.19 -4.42
CA VAL A 181 6.15 -2.27 -4.65
C VAL A 181 4.73 -1.83 -4.22
N PRO A 182 4.07 -0.92 -4.97
CA PRO A 182 2.69 -0.55 -4.71
C PRO A 182 1.72 -1.65 -5.18
N VAL A 183 0.99 -2.25 -4.23
CA VAL A 183 -0.02 -3.28 -4.49
C VAL A 183 -1.43 -2.70 -4.42
N GLN A 184 -2.13 -2.76 -5.55
CA GLN A 184 -3.49 -2.24 -5.77
C GLN A 184 -3.62 -0.75 -5.37
N PRO A 185 -2.79 0.15 -5.91
CA PRO A 185 -2.75 1.54 -5.46
C PRO A 185 -4.01 2.31 -5.87
N LEU A 186 -4.47 3.18 -4.97
CA LEU A 186 -5.27 4.33 -5.37
C LEU A 186 -4.31 5.40 -5.91
N THR A 187 -4.57 5.92 -7.10
CA THR A 187 -3.63 6.79 -7.84
C THR A 187 -4.22 8.12 -8.29
N ASP A 188 -5.55 8.25 -8.37
CA ASP A 188 -6.22 9.48 -8.81
C ASP A 188 -7.50 9.80 -8.04
N TRP A 189 -7.44 10.81 -7.16
CA TRP A 189 -8.60 11.35 -6.47
C TRP A 189 -9.45 12.30 -7.31
N SER A 190 -8.92 12.80 -8.43
CA SER A 190 -9.71 13.64 -9.34
C SER A 190 -10.74 12.84 -10.12
N GLY A 191 -10.61 11.50 -10.14
CA GLY A 191 -11.49 10.57 -10.85
C GLY A 191 -11.33 10.59 -12.37
N SER A 192 -10.34 11.33 -12.89
CA SER A 192 -10.09 11.51 -14.33
C SER A 192 -9.56 10.25 -15.03
N GLN A 193 -9.01 9.31 -14.26
CA GLN A 193 -8.42 8.07 -14.76
C GLN A 193 -9.30 6.84 -14.56
N ARG A 194 -10.49 6.98 -13.96
CA ARG A 194 -11.43 5.86 -13.78
C ARG A 194 -12.27 5.67 -15.04
N ASP A 195 -12.47 4.42 -15.44
CA ASP A 195 -13.48 4.08 -16.44
C ASP A 195 -14.86 3.96 -15.76
N PRO A 196 -15.83 4.85 -16.04
CA PRO A 196 -17.18 4.74 -15.51
C PRO A 196 -17.93 3.50 -16.01
N ALA A 197 -17.48 2.91 -17.13
CA ALA A 197 -18.09 1.73 -17.73
C ALA A 197 -17.61 0.41 -17.10
N ARG A 198 -16.53 0.44 -16.28
CA ARG A 198 -16.05 -0.77 -15.63
C ARG A 198 -17.07 -1.26 -14.61
N GLY A 199 -17.66 -2.42 -14.91
CA GLY A 199 -18.62 -3.06 -14.04
C GLY A 199 -18.00 -3.41 -12.68
N HIS A 200 -18.74 -3.22 -11.60
CA HIS A 200 -18.34 -3.65 -10.25
C HIS A 200 -18.63 -5.13 -9.98
N THR A 201 -18.78 -5.93 -11.03
CA THR A 201 -19.03 -7.38 -10.94
C THR A 201 -17.71 -8.10 -11.15
N ASN A 202 -17.24 -8.81 -10.13
CA ASN A 202 -16.06 -9.65 -10.24
C ASN A 202 -16.34 -10.89 -11.12
N ALA A 203 -15.27 -11.57 -11.57
CA ALA A 203 -15.32 -12.77 -12.42
C ALA A 203 -16.12 -13.95 -11.82
N TRP A 204 -16.56 -13.81 -10.58
CA TRP A 204 -17.28 -14.80 -9.79
C TRP A 204 -18.70 -14.36 -9.44
N GLY A 205 -19.25 -13.38 -10.16
CA GLY A 205 -20.65 -12.94 -10.04
C GLY A 205 -21.00 -12.12 -8.78
N GLY A 206 -20.01 -11.73 -7.98
CA GLY A 206 -20.21 -10.88 -6.80
C GLY A 206 -19.96 -9.40 -7.08
N ARG A 207 -20.59 -8.51 -6.30
CA ARG A 207 -20.26 -7.08 -6.33
C ARG A 207 -18.97 -6.80 -5.57
N GLU A 208 -18.14 -5.91 -6.11
CA GLU A 208 -16.97 -5.38 -5.43
C GLU A 208 -17.38 -4.54 -4.22
N ALA A 209 -16.68 -4.72 -3.10
CA ALA A 209 -17.00 -4.02 -1.85
C ALA A 209 -16.46 -2.58 -1.80
N LEU A 210 -15.30 -2.32 -2.42
CA LEU A 210 -14.61 -1.03 -2.32
C LEU A 210 -15.47 0.16 -2.77
N PRO A 211 -16.21 0.12 -3.90
CA PRO A 211 -17.06 1.23 -4.33
C PRO A 211 -18.12 1.67 -3.31
N HIS A 212 -18.59 0.74 -2.44
CA HIS A 212 -19.59 1.06 -1.41
C HIS A 212 -19.01 1.86 -0.23
N ASP A 213 -17.74 1.62 0.11
CA ASP A 213 -17.08 2.24 1.27
C ASP A 213 -16.18 3.42 0.88
N GLN A 214 -15.78 3.49 -0.39
CA GLN A 214 -14.94 4.55 -0.93
C GLN A 214 -15.41 5.97 -0.56
N PRO A 215 -16.70 6.36 -0.67
CA PRO A 215 -17.11 7.71 -0.28
C PRO A 215 -16.80 8.09 1.18
N VAL A 216 -16.79 7.11 2.10
CA VAL A 216 -16.42 7.34 3.51
C VAL A 216 -14.90 7.50 3.63
N PHE A 217 -14.12 6.67 2.94
CA PHE A 217 -12.66 6.79 2.89
C PHE A 217 -12.24 8.13 2.30
N ASP A 218 -12.83 8.52 1.18
CA ASP A 218 -12.60 9.80 0.51
C ASP A 218 -12.82 10.99 1.46
N TRP A 219 -13.94 11.00 2.17
CA TRP A 219 -14.28 12.07 3.11
C TRP A 219 -13.39 12.08 4.36
N ALA A 220 -13.02 10.89 4.85
CA ALA A 220 -12.21 10.76 6.04
C ALA A 220 -10.75 11.16 5.80
N TYR A 221 -10.24 10.94 4.59
CA TYR A 221 -8.85 11.21 4.23
C TYR A 221 -8.64 12.57 3.57
N VAL A 222 -9.46 12.95 2.59
CA VAL A 222 -9.23 14.16 1.78
C VAL A 222 -9.96 15.36 2.40
N PRO A 223 -9.23 16.39 2.89
CA PRO A 223 -9.89 17.58 3.45
C PRO A 223 -10.58 18.39 2.37
N ALA A 224 -11.65 19.10 2.75
CA ALA A 224 -12.27 20.08 1.86
C ALA A 224 -11.26 21.18 1.50
N GLY A 225 -11.25 21.58 0.23
CA GLY A 225 -10.27 22.52 -0.31
C GLY A 225 -8.93 21.92 -0.72
N ALA A 226 -8.67 20.63 -0.46
CA ALA A 226 -7.47 19.97 -0.98
C ALA A 226 -7.47 19.93 -2.51
N ASP A 227 -6.33 20.19 -3.13
CA ASP A 227 -6.16 19.98 -4.57
C ASP A 227 -6.11 18.47 -4.86
N LEU A 228 -7.13 17.97 -5.56
CA LEU A 228 -7.23 16.56 -5.95
C LEU A 228 -6.16 16.15 -6.98
N ARG A 229 -5.41 17.10 -7.51
CA ARG A 229 -4.26 16.88 -8.41
C ARG A 229 -2.91 17.06 -7.74
N ASP A 230 -2.87 17.32 -6.43
CA ASP A 230 -1.62 17.28 -5.66
C ASP A 230 -0.96 15.90 -5.88
N PRO A 231 0.29 15.82 -6.37
CA PRO A 231 0.93 14.55 -6.71
C PRO A 231 1.23 13.65 -5.50
N LEU A 232 1.22 14.20 -4.27
CA LEU A 232 1.31 13.42 -3.03
C LEU A 232 -0.03 12.84 -2.62
N LEU A 233 -1.14 13.41 -3.12
CA LEU A 233 -2.48 12.88 -2.93
C LEU A 233 -2.86 11.94 -4.08
N SER A 234 -2.60 12.35 -5.32
CA SER A 234 -2.91 11.64 -6.57
C SER A 234 -1.64 11.43 -7.40
N PRO A 235 -0.86 10.36 -7.16
CA PRO A 235 0.38 10.06 -7.89
C PRO A 235 0.24 10.03 -9.43
N ALA A 236 -0.97 9.80 -9.96
CA ALA A 236 -1.24 9.92 -11.39
C ALA A 236 -0.92 11.30 -11.97
N TRP A 237 -0.86 12.35 -11.15
CA TRP A 237 -0.50 13.72 -11.52
C TRP A 237 0.98 14.05 -11.31
N ALA A 238 1.75 13.17 -10.67
CA ALA A 238 3.20 13.34 -10.51
C ALA A 238 3.92 13.30 -11.87
N THR A 239 5.02 14.04 -12.01
CA THR A 239 5.90 13.87 -13.19
C THR A 239 6.61 12.52 -13.11
N ARG A 240 6.97 11.94 -14.26
CA ARG A 240 7.66 10.64 -14.29
C ARG A 240 8.91 10.60 -13.41
N GLY A 241 9.70 11.69 -13.40
CA GLY A 241 10.93 11.79 -12.60
C GLY A 241 10.71 12.11 -11.11
N ALA A 242 9.47 12.36 -10.68
CA ALA A 242 9.15 12.55 -9.27
C ALA A 242 9.19 11.21 -8.51
N ILE A 243 8.73 10.14 -9.14
CA ILE A 243 8.67 8.79 -8.54
C ILE A 243 9.92 7.99 -8.97
N PRO A 244 10.78 7.58 -8.03
CA PRO A 244 11.98 6.83 -8.36
C PRO A 244 11.64 5.46 -8.97
N GLN A 245 12.47 5.04 -9.90
CA GLN A 245 12.47 3.70 -10.50
C GLN A 245 13.61 2.88 -9.87
N PRO A 246 13.53 1.55 -9.84
CA PRO A 246 12.47 0.70 -10.42
C PRO A 246 11.18 0.56 -9.58
N VAL A 247 10.06 0.25 -10.25
CA VAL A 247 8.73 0.07 -9.64
C VAL A 247 8.09 -1.24 -10.09
N PHE A 248 7.62 -2.05 -9.13
CA PHE A 248 6.74 -3.19 -9.37
C PHE A 248 5.30 -2.83 -8.95
N LEU A 249 4.50 -2.35 -9.90
CA LEU A 249 3.11 -1.98 -9.66
C LEU A 249 2.19 -3.19 -9.90
N VAL A 250 1.43 -3.55 -8.88
CA VAL A 250 0.51 -4.70 -8.92
C VAL A 250 -0.94 -4.20 -8.90
N THR A 251 -1.79 -4.76 -9.76
CA THR A 251 -3.24 -4.54 -9.76
C THR A 251 -3.97 -5.88 -9.79
N SER A 252 -5.31 -5.85 -9.81
CA SER A 252 -6.10 -7.06 -10.01
C SER A 252 -7.29 -6.80 -10.93
N SER A 253 -7.67 -7.77 -11.74
CA SER A 253 -8.68 -7.53 -12.79
C SER A 253 -10.07 -7.21 -12.24
N ASP A 254 -10.39 -7.70 -11.02
CA ASP A 254 -11.70 -7.53 -10.39
C ASP A 254 -11.68 -6.42 -9.32
N ASP A 255 -10.75 -5.47 -9.47
CA ASP A 255 -10.55 -4.32 -8.59
C ASP A 255 -10.83 -3.02 -9.36
N SER A 256 -11.71 -2.17 -8.84
CA SER A 256 -12.06 -0.86 -9.40
C SER A 256 -10.87 0.08 -9.54
N LEU A 257 -9.77 -0.14 -8.81
CA LEU A 257 -8.54 0.66 -8.92
C LEU A 257 -7.57 0.19 -10.01
N CYS A 258 -7.85 -0.94 -10.69
CA CYS A 258 -6.88 -1.51 -11.63
C CYS A 258 -6.61 -0.61 -12.84
N ASP A 259 -7.62 0.03 -13.44
CA ASP A 259 -7.41 0.93 -14.59
C ASP A 259 -6.53 2.13 -14.22
N GLU A 260 -6.82 2.80 -13.10
CA GLU A 260 -6.03 3.96 -12.66
C GLU A 260 -4.59 3.56 -12.30
N GLY A 261 -4.40 2.37 -11.70
CA GLY A 261 -3.08 1.79 -11.47
C GLY A 261 -2.33 1.49 -12.77
N ALA A 262 -3.00 0.93 -13.78
CA ALA A 262 -2.42 0.62 -15.08
C ALA A 262 -2.02 1.88 -15.85
N VAL A 263 -2.86 2.93 -15.81
CA VAL A 263 -2.54 4.25 -16.36
C VAL A 263 -1.29 4.83 -15.71
N LEU A 264 -1.17 4.76 -14.38
CA LEU A 264 0.04 5.22 -13.69
C LEU A 264 1.28 4.41 -14.11
N ALA A 265 1.20 3.08 -14.15
CA ALA A 265 2.32 2.23 -14.54
C ALA A 265 2.84 2.58 -15.94
N ARG A 266 1.94 2.77 -16.89
CA ARG A 266 2.29 3.19 -18.25
C ARG A 266 2.93 4.57 -18.29
N LYS A 267 2.37 5.55 -17.54
CA LYS A 267 2.98 6.88 -17.39
C LYS A 267 4.41 6.79 -16.86
N LEU A 268 4.65 5.96 -15.84
CA LEU A 268 5.98 5.74 -15.27
C LEU A 268 6.95 5.08 -16.26
N ALA A 269 6.46 4.27 -17.18
CA ALA A 269 7.26 3.67 -18.26
C ALA A 269 7.47 4.62 -19.46
N GLY A 270 6.85 5.81 -19.47
CA GLY A 270 6.89 6.73 -20.62
C GLY A 270 5.96 6.33 -21.77
N LYS A 271 4.97 5.47 -21.51
CA LYS A 271 3.95 5.05 -22.46
C LYS A 271 2.67 5.83 -22.20
N GLU A 272 2.47 6.96 -22.87
CA GLU A 272 1.21 7.70 -22.74
C GLU A 272 0.08 7.05 -23.57
N GLY A 273 -1.16 7.44 -23.31
CA GLY A 273 -2.35 6.93 -23.98
C GLY A 273 -3.18 5.94 -23.15
N LYS A 274 -4.49 5.93 -23.41
CA LYS A 274 -5.50 5.13 -22.69
C LYS A 274 -5.98 3.89 -23.46
N ASP A 275 -5.49 3.68 -24.68
CA ASP A 275 -5.88 2.54 -25.52
C ASP A 275 -4.97 1.34 -25.24
N PHE A 276 -5.31 0.60 -24.18
CA PHE A 276 -4.61 -0.61 -23.78
C PHE A 276 -5.52 -1.48 -22.89
N ASP A 277 -5.23 -2.78 -22.84
CA ASP A 277 -5.86 -3.68 -21.88
C ASP A 277 -5.16 -3.58 -20.52
N ALA A 278 -5.85 -3.07 -19.50
CA ALA A 278 -5.33 -2.94 -18.14
C ALA A 278 -5.02 -4.30 -17.49
N THR A 279 -5.48 -5.42 -18.06
CA THR A 279 -5.26 -6.77 -17.53
C THR A 279 -4.01 -7.47 -18.07
N ASP A 280 -3.30 -6.85 -19.01
CA ASP A 280 -2.07 -7.39 -19.58
C ASP A 280 -0.84 -6.95 -18.76
N SER A 281 -0.14 -7.94 -18.19
CA SER A 281 1.11 -7.74 -17.44
C SER A 281 2.31 -7.53 -18.37
N TRP A 282 3.23 -6.62 -18.04
CA TRP A 282 4.41 -6.29 -18.86
C TRP A 282 5.56 -5.73 -18.01
N ALA A 283 6.76 -5.60 -18.60
CA ALA A 283 7.90 -4.93 -17.97
C ALA A 283 8.63 -4.06 -19.00
N GLU A 284 8.86 -2.78 -18.68
CA GLU A 284 9.60 -1.86 -19.55
C GLU A 284 10.08 -0.62 -18.79
N ASN A 285 11.25 -0.09 -19.17
CA ASN A 285 11.78 1.20 -18.69
C ASN A 285 11.77 1.38 -17.15
N GLY A 286 12.15 0.33 -16.42
CA GLY A 286 12.20 0.33 -14.95
C GLY A 286 10.88 -0.01 -14.27
N VAL A 287 9.79 -0.17 -15.01
CA VAL A 287 8.47 -0.52 -14.48
C VAL A 287 8.14 -1.98 -14.79
N ARG A 288 7.81 -2.76 -13.77
CA ARG A 288 7.12 -4.05 -13.87
C ARG A 288 5.65 -3.81 -13.51
N TYR A 289 4.74 -4.04 -14.46
CA TYR A 289 3.31 -4.01 -14.22
C TYR A 289 2.75 -5.44 -14.20
N GLU A 290 2.00 -5.78 -13.17
CA GLU A 290 1.36 -7.08 -13.04
C GLU A 290 -0.12 -6.93 -12.65
N CYS A 291 -1.01 -7.35 -13.54
CA CYS A 291 -2.43 -7.49 -13.20
C CYS A 291 -2.73 -8.96 -12.84
N VAL A 292 -3.14 -9.19 -11.61
CA VAL A 292 -3.53 -10.53 -11.15
C VAL A 292 -4.99 -10.81 -11.56
N LYS A 293 -5.18 -11.79 -12.44
CA LYS A 293 -6.48 -12.10 -13.05
C LYS A 293 -7.44 -12.78 -12.06
N ASP A 294 -8.72 -12.45 -12.19
CA ASP A 294 -9.88 -12.95 -11.44
C ASP A 294 -9.77 -12.79 -9.92
N MET A 295 -9.01 -11.79 -9.48
CA MET A 295 -8.76 -11.50 -8.07
C MET A 295 -9.34 -10.14 -7.67
N PRO A 296 -10.02 -10.05 -6.50
CA PRO A 296 -10.56 -8.80 -6.01
C PRO A 296 -9.50 -7.93 -5.33
N HIS A 297 -9.89 -6.70 -4.98
CA HIS A 297 -9.14 -5.87 -4.05
C HIS A 297 -8.80 -6.64 -2.74
N THR A 298 -7.59 -6.49 -2.22
CA THR A 298 -7.04 -7.16 -1.00
C THR A 298 -6.88 -8.68 -1.04
N PHE A 299 -6.94 -9.34 -2.21
CA PHE A 299 -6.88 -10.80 -2.31
C PHE A 299 -5.64 -11.45 -1.65
N THR A 300 -4.57 -10.69 -1.43
CA THR A 300 -3.33 -11.12 -0.77
C THR A 300 -3.48 -11.36 0.73
N HIS A 301 -4.57 -10.91 1.33
CA HIS A 301 -4.77 -10.99 2.78
C HIS A 301 -5.73 -12.12 3.18
N PHE A 302 -5.38 -12.82 4.26
CA PHE A 302 -6.08 -14.05 4.62
C PHE A 302 -7.54 -13.82 5.05
N TRP A 303 -7.87 -12.65 5.61
CA TRP A 303 -9.23 -12.32 6.10
C TRP A 303 -10.26 -12.07 4.98
N VAL A 304 -9.84 -12.02 3.72
CA VAL A 304 -10.79 -11.97 2.61
C VAL A 304 -11.62 -13.25 2.65
N ARG A 305 -12.91 -13.11 2.94
CA ARG A 305 -13.79 -14.27 3.15
C ARG A 305 -13.86 -15.11 1.87
N PRO A 306 -13.56 -16.41 1.94
CA PRO A 306 -13.68 -17.27 0.79
C PRO A 306 -15.14 -17.40 0.36
N LYS A 307 -15.38 -17.45 -0.95
CA LYS A 307 -16.71 -17.72 -1.51
C LYS A 307 -17.06 -19.20 -1.42
N ASP A 308 -16.09 -20.02 -1.77
CA ASP A 308 -16.08 -21.48 -1.67
C ASP A 308 -14.62 -21.96 -1.57
N GLU A 309 -14.40 -23.28 -1.41
CA GLU A 309 -13.06 -23.85 -1.29
C GLU A 309 -12.23 -23.76 -2.59
N VAL A 310 -12.88 -23.74 -3.77
CA VAL A 310 -12.19 -23.58 -5.06
C VAL A 310 -11.60 -22.17 -5.16
N TRP A 311 -12.41 -21.16 -4.85
CA TRP A 311 -12.01 -19.76 -4.82
C TRP A 311 -10.88 -19.53 -3.80
N LYS A 312 -10.98 -20.14 -2.62
CA LYS A 312 -9.95 -20.06 -1.57
C LYS A 312 -8.61 -20.62 -2.03
N ALA A 313 -8.61 -21.79 -2.67
CA ALA A 313 -7.40 -22.40 -3.22
C ALA A 313 -6.79 -21.51 -4.31
N ARG A 314 -7.62 -21.01 -5.24
CA ARG A 314 -7.16 -20.14 -6.33
C ARG A 314 -6.62 -18.79 -5.82
N ARG A 315 -7.26 -18.19 -4.81
CA ARG A 315 -6.76 -16.99 -4.14
C ARG A 315 -5.38 -17.23 -3.54
N LYS A 316 -5.22 -18.36 -2.83
CA LYS A 316 -3.92 -18.73 -2.23
C LYS A 316 -2.84 -18.91 -3.30
N GLU A 317 -3.14 -19.65 -4.36
CA GLU A 317 -2.20 -19.83 -5.47
C GLU A 317 -1.80 -18.49 -6.11
N ALA A 318 -2.77 -17.60 -6.35
CA ALA A 318 -2.51 -16.26 -6.88
C ALA A 318 -1.63 -15.42 -5.95
N ALA A 319 -1.90 -15.43 -4.64
CA ALA A 319 -1.11 -14.71 -3.66
C ALA A 319 0.33 -15.26 -3.54
N ASP A 320 0.48 -16.59 -3.43
CA ASP A 320 1.79 -17.25 -3.37
C ASP A 320 2.59 -17.01 -4.66
N GLY A 321 1.92 -17.06 -5.82
CA GLY A 321 2.51 -16.78 -7.13
C GLY A 321 2.97 -15.32 -7.26
N LEU A 322 2.18 -14.37 -6.78
CA LEU A 322 2.54 -12.96 -6.74
C LEU A 322 3.81 -12.76 -5.89
N TRP A 323 3.84 -13.28 -4.66
CA TRP A 323 4.98 -13.06 -3.76
C TRP A 323 6.27 -13.70 -4.27
N LYS A 324 6.20 -14.83 -4.98
CA LYS A 324 7.36 -15.39 -5.69
C LYS A 324 7.92 -14.41 -6.73
N LYS A 325 7.05 -13.78 -7.52
CA LYS A 325 7.46 -12.78 -8.53
C LYS A 325 8.04 -11.53 -7.87
N VAL A 326 7.40 -11.02 -6.80
CA VAL A 326 7.86 -9.83 -6.07
C VAL A 326 9.24 -10.06 -5.47
N VAL A 327 9.47 -11.20 -4.81
CA VAL A 327 10.79 -11.52 -4.23
C VAL A 327 11.86 -11.62 -5.31
N ALA A 328 11.59 -12.35 -6.40
CA ALA A 328 12.56 -12.47 -7.50
C ALA A 328 12.92 -11.11 -8.11
N TRP A 329 11.93 -10.24 -8.29
CA TRP A 329 12.15 -8.89 -8.81
C TRP A 329 12.88 -7.98 -7.83
N LEU A 330 12.58 -8.05 -6.52
CA LEU A 330 13.29 -7.28 -5.50
C LEU A 330 14.76 -7.72 -5.41
N ASP A 331 15.01 -9.03 -5.45
CA ASP A 331 16.38 -9.58 -5.43
C ASP A 331 17.19 -9.07 -6.63
N GLU A 332 16.58 -9.00 -7.82
CA GLU A 332 17.21 -8.44 -9.02
C GLU A 332 17.38 -6.92 -8.94
N SER A 333 16.34 -6.19 -8.52
CA SER A 333 16.31 -4.72 -8.54
C SER A 333 17.17 -4.07 -7.47
N LEU A 334 17.43 -4.78 -6.37
CA LEU A 334 18.28 -4.34 -5.28
C LEU A 334 19.70 -4.93 -5.36
N ASP A 335 20.04 -5.67 -6.42
CA ASP A 335 21.40 -6.19 -6.62
C ASP A 335 22.31 -5.08 -7.17
N VAL A 336 23.12 -4.49 -6.29
CA VAL A 336 24.00 -3.36 -6.60
C VAL A 336 25.14 -3.77 -7.56
N GLU A 337 25.51 -5.05 -7.61
CA GLU A 337 26.59 -5.53 -8.49
C GLU A 337 26.15 -5.65 -9.95
N LYS A 338 24.86 -5.85 -10.23
CA LYS A 338 24.31 -5.88 -11.60
C LYS A 338 24.02 -4.49 -12.18
N ALA A 339 24.05 -3.45 -11.35
CA ALA A 339 23.76 -2.08 -11.74
C ALA A 339 25.02 -1.28 -12.16
N ARG A 340 26.21 -1.90 -12.17
CA ARG A 340 27.49 -1.34 -12.61
C ARG A 340 28.00 -2.02 -13.87
#